data_AF-A0ABD3BIF2-F1
#
_entry.id   AF-A0ABD3BIF2-F1
#
_cell.length_a   1.000
_cell.length_b   1.000
_cell.length_c   1.000
_cell.angle_alpha   90.00
_cell.angle_beta   90.00
_cell.angle_gamma   90.00
#
_symmetry.space_group_name_H-M   'P 1'
#
loop_
_entity.id
_entity.type
_entity.pdbx_description
1 polymer ?
#
loop_
_entity_poly.entity_id
_entity_poly.type
_entity_poly.pdbx_seq_one_letter_code
_entity_poly.pdbx_strand_id
1 'polypeptide(L)'
;MASGGGRPIKALNVAEKPSVAKAVAGILSKCPSSGGLRVRDGRSRYNRIFEFDYTTDDHQQFHMSVTSVTGHLMEIDFEDRYRRWQSCDPAELYHAPIKKYVPQDKSDIEKTLEEEARKCQWLILWLDCDREGENIAYEVIEVCTRANLNLHIRRARFSQLTDRAIHWSMKTQNLGQPHKLSADAVDAQQVSHQKIIGV
;
A
#
# COMPACT_ATOMS: atom_id res chain seq x y z
N MET A 1 -19.80 -35.96 -1.02
CA MET A 1 -19.00 -35.03 -0.20
C MET A 1 -18.96 -33.71 -0.93
N ALA A 2 -19.64 -32.69 -0.43
CA ALA A 2 -19.79 -31.41 -1.11
C ALA A 2 -18.49 -30.60 -0.96
N SER A 3 -17.73 -30.48 -2.05
CA SER A 3 -16.64 -29.51 -2.16
C SER A 3 -17.25 -28.11 -2.23
N GLY A 4 -17.35 -27.44 -1.08
CA GLY A 4 -17.67 -26.01 -1.01
C GLY A 4 -16.51 -25.19 -1.58
N GLY A 5 -16.33 -25.21 -2.89
CA GLY A 5 -15.36 -24.37 -3.61
C GLY A 5 -15.91 -22.96 -3.71
N GLY A 6 -15.80 -22.18 -2.62
CA GLY A 6 -16.05 -20.75 -2.67
C GLY A 6 -15.15 -20.10 -3.73
N ARG A 7 -15.64 -19.04 -4.40
CA ARG A 7 -14.80 -18.27 -5.31
C ARG A 7 -13.55 -17.78 -4.57
N PRO A 8 -12.35 -17.88 -5.17
CA PRO A 8 -11.12 -17.42 -4.53
C PRO A 8 -11.23 -15.93 -4.18
N ILE A 9 -10.73 -15.57 -3.00
CA ILE A 9 -10.74 -14.19 -2.51
C ILE A 9 -9.73 -13.39 -3.32
N LYS A 10 -10.15 -12.29 -3.93
CA LYS A 10 -9.24 -11.39 -4.64
C LYS A 10 -8.53 -10.48 -3.64
N ALA A 11 -7.21 -10.56 -3.60
CA ALA A 11 -6.38 -9.80 -2.68
C ALA A 11 -5.39 -8.91 -3.44
N LEU A 12 -5.53 -7.60 -3.24
CA LEU A 12 -4.55 -6.61 -3.69
C LEU A 12 -3.41 -6.59 -2.67
N ASN A 13 -2.19 -6.84 -3.14
CA ASN A 13 -0.98 -6.80 -2.33
C ASN A 13 -0.14 -5.60 -2.78
N VAL A 14 0.20 -4.69 -1.87
CA VAL A 14 0.95 -3.47 -2.21
C VAL A 14 2.26 -3.42 -1.45
N ALA A 15 3.38 -3.39 -2.18
CA ALA A 15 4.72 -3.23 -1.62
C ALA A 15 5.26 -1.82 -1.79
N GLU A 16 6.31 -1.47 -1.04
CA GLU A 16 6.86 -0.11 -1.01
C GLU A 16 7.57 0.28 -2.32
N LYS A 17 8.20 -0.69 -2.97
CA LYS A 17 9.01 -0.48 -4.17
C LYS A 17 8.81 -1.62 -5.19
N PRO A 18 9.04 -1.39 -6.50
CA PRO A 18 8.88 -2.43 -7.53
C PRO A 18 9.72 -3.68 -7.31
N SER A 19 10.94 -3.53 -6.78
CA SER A 19 11.83 -4.65 -6.46
C SER A 19 11.25 -5.56 -5.39
N VAL A 20 10.61 -4.98 -4.36
CA VAL A 20 9.98 -5.71 -3.26
C VAL A 20 8.75 -6.47 -3.76
N ALA A 21 7.88 -5.82 -4.55
CA ALA A 21 6.72 -6.49 -5.14
C ALA A 21 7.13 -7.70 -6.00
N LYS A 22 8.17 -7.54 -6.83
CA LYS A 22 8.70 -8.64 -7.65
C LYS A 22 9.23 -9.80 -6.80
N ALA A 23 9.93 -9.49 -5.70
CA ALA A 23 10.45 -10.51 -4.78
C ALA A 23 9.32 -11.26 -4.06
N VAL A 24 8.36 -10.54 -3.49
CA VAL A 24 7.19 -11.11 -2.81
C VAL A 24 6.38 -11.98 -3.76
N ALA A 25 6.05 -11.47 -4.95
CA ALA A 25 5.32 -12.23 -5.96
C ALA A 25 6.09 -13.48 -6.39
N GLY A 26 7.39 -13.35 -6.66
CA GLY A 26 8.23 -14.46 -7.10
C GLY A 26 8.49 -15.54 -6.05
N ILE A 27 8.34 -15.24 -4.76
CA ILE A 27 8.36 -16.23 -3.67
C ILE A 27 7.00 -16.92 -3.59
N LEU A 28 5.92 -16.15 -3.47
CA LEU A 28 4.58 -16.69 -3.26
C LEU A 28 4.07 -17.50 -4.46
N SER A 29 4.43 -17.11 -5.68
CA SER A 29 4.06 -17.81 -6.91
C SER A 29 4.87 -19.09 -7.18
N LYS A 30 5.82 -19.46 -6.31
CA LYS A 30 6.53 -20.75 -6.40
C LYS A 30 5.89 -21.83 -5.53
N CYS A 31 4.84 -21.48 -4.77
CA CYS A 31 4.10 -22.46 -3.99
C CYS A 31 3.55 -23.55 -4.92
N PRO A 32 3.66 -24.86 -4.59
CA PRO A 32 3.17 -25.95 -5.43
C PRO A 32 1.69 -25.85 -5.82
N SER A 33 0.91 -25.10 -5.04
CA SER A 33 -0.52 -24.84 -5.25
C SER A 33 -0.82 -23.59 -6.10
N SER A 34 0.19 -22.91 -6.64
CA SER A 34 0.01 -21.69 -7.43
C SER A 34 -0.10 -21.99 -8.93
N GLY A 35 -1.11 -21.41 -9.61
CA GLY A 35 -1.40 -21.61 -11.03
C GLY A 35 -0.41 -20.97 -12.02
N GLY A 36 0.81 -20.66 -11.57
CA GLY A 36 1.80 -19.90 -12.33
C GLY A 36 1.68 -18.38 -12.18
N LEU A 37 2.80 -17.69 -12.39
CA LEU A 37 2.92 -16.23 -12.29
C LEU A 37 2.57 -15.57 -13.62
N ARG A 38 1.52 -14.74 -13.64
CA ARG A 38 1.20 -13.86 -14.76
C ARG A 38 1.65 -12.44 -14.45
N VAL A 39 2.21 -11.75 -15.43
CA VAL A 39 2.61 -10.35 -15.31
C VAL A 39 1.74 -9.51 -16.23
N ARG A 40 1.18 -8.42 -15.68
CA ARG A 40 0.40 -7.41 -16.39
C ARG A 40 1.00 -6.04 -16.14
N ASP A 41 0.98 -5.18 -17.15
CA ASP A 41 1.39 -3.79 -16.99
C ASP A 41 0.28 -3.00 -16.26
N GLY A 42 0.70 -2.17 -15.30
CA GLY A 42 -0.15 -1.14 -14.71
C GLY A 42 -0.17 0.12 -15.57
N ARG A 43 -0.77 1.21 -15.06
CA ARG A 43 -0.69 2.52 -15.74
C ARG A 43 0.71 3.13 -15.62
N SER A 44 1.37 2.91 -14.49
CA SER A 44 2.78 3.29 -14.30
C SER A 44 3.72 2.30 -15.00
N ARG A 45 4.68 2.84 -15.75
CA ARG A 45 5.70 2.05 -16.48
C ARG A 45 6.57 1.18 -15.57
N TYR A 46 6.77 1.60 -14.32
CA TYR A 46 7.70 0.95 -13.39
C TYR A 46 7.00 0.00 -12.41
N ASN A 47 5.69 0.14 -12.22
CA ASN A 47 4.90 -0.60 -11.24
C ASN A 47 4.04 -1.64 -11.97
N ARG A 48 4.62 -2.80 -12.22
CA ARG A 48 3.91 -3.96 -12.80
C ARG A 48 2.96 -4.59 -11.78
N ILE A 49 1.99 -5.33 -12.31
CA ILE A 49 1.05 -6.14 -11.53
C ILE A 49 1.40 -7.61 -11.76
N PHE A 50 1.57 -8.35 -10.68
CA PHE A 50 1.88 -9.77 -10.67
C PHE A 50 0.67 -10.53 -10.16
N GLU A 51 0.08 -11.37 -11.01
CA GLU A 51 -1.15 -12.12 -10.74
C GLU A 51 -0.83 -13.60 -10.60
N PHE A 52 -1.29 -14.22 -9.51
CA PHE A 52 -1.16 -15.66 -9.29
C PHE A 52 -2.19 -16.14 -8.26
N ASP A 53 -2.53 -17.42 -8.32
CA ASP A 53 -3.36 -18.04 -7.30
C ASP A 53 -2.50 -18.50 -6.12
N TYR A 54 -3.01 -18.35 -4.91
CA TYR A 54 -2.34 -18.75 -3.68
C TYR A 54 -3.33 -19.43 -2.75
N THR A 55 -2.98 -20.61 -2.24
CA THR A 55 -3.79 -21.32 -1.25
C THR A 55 -3.04 -21.31 0.07
N THR A 56 -3.72 -20.85 1.13
CA THR A 56 -3.17 -20.85 2.49
C THR A 56 -3.26 -22.24 3.12
N ASP A 57 -2.52 -22.44 4.21
CA ASP A 57 -2.56 -23.68 5.02
C ASP A 57 -4.00 -24.04 5.46
N ASP A 58 -4.85 -23.04 5.69
CA ASP A 58 -6.26 -23.19 6.10
C ASP A 58 -7.21 -23.53 4.95
N HIS A 59 -6.68 -23.93 3.78
CA HIS A 59 -7.41 -24.18 2.53
C HIS A 59 -8.17 -22.97 1.95
N GLN A 60 -7.94 -21.75 2.46
CA GLN A 60 -8.48 -20.54 1.85
C GLN A 60 -7.71 -20.23 0.56
N GLN A 61 -8.44 -20.13 -0.53
CA GLN A 61 -7.91 -19.76 -1.84
C GLN A 61 -7.98 -18.25 -2.05
N PHE A 62 -6.89 -17.71 -2.57
CA PHE A 62 -6.72 -16.31 -2.94
C PHE A 62 -6.32 -16.20 -4.41
N HIS A 63 -6.85 -15.18 -5.08
CA HIS A 63 -6.29 -14.67 -6.31
C HIS A 63 -5.50 -13.40 -5.96
N MET A 64 -4.17 -13.50 -5.98
CA MET A 64 -3.27 -12.45 -5.54
C MET A 64 -2.93 -11.54 -6.72
N SER A 65 -3.13 -10.24 -6.55
CA SER A 65 -2.62 -9.20 -7.44
C SER A 65 -1.60 -8.37 -6.68
N VAL A 66 -0.31 -8.57 -6.95
CA VAL A 66 0.80 -7.88 -6.28
C VAL A 66 1.28 -6.71 -7.13
N THR A 67 1.31 -5.52 -6.56
CA THR A 67 1.87 -4.32 -7.16
C THR A 67 2.67 -3.54 -6.12
N SER A 68 3.12 -2.34 -6.46
CA SER A 68 3.93 -1.50 -5.57
C SER A 68 3.68 -0.04 -5.77
N VAL A 69 4.02 0.75 -4.76
CA VAL A 69 4.29 2.18 -4.87
C VAL A 69 5.78 2.42 -5.15
N THR A 70 6.24 3.66 -5.12
CA THR A 70 7.65 4.04 -5.28
C THR A 70 8.09 4.89 -4.09
N GLY A 71 8.00 4.33 -2.88
CA GLY A 71 8.08 5.09 -1.62
C GLY A 71 6.77 5.80 -1.30
N HIS A 72 6.84 7.01 -0.75
CA HIS A 72 5.67 7.86 -0.49
C HIS A 72 4.81 8.03 -1.74
N LEU A 73 3.52 7.76 -1.59
CA LEU A 73 2.51 8.00 -2.60
C LEU A 73 1.99 9.44 -2.56
N MET A 74 1.95 10.03 -1.36
CA MET A 74 1.44 11.38 -1.13
C MET A 74 2.53 12.35 -0.71
N GLU A 75 2.27 13.63 -0.94
CA GLU A 75 3.05 14.74 -0.43
C GLU A 75 2.17 15.66 0.39
N ILE A 76 2.81 16.43 1.26
CA ILE A 76 2.19 17.36 2.17
C ILE A 76 2.64 18.76 1.76
N ASP A 77 1.70 19.65 1.50
CA ASP A 77 2.00 21.06 1.19
C ASP A 77 0.91 21.97 1.76
N PHE A 78 1.20 23.27 1.82
CA PHE A 78 0.20 24.26 2.18
C PHE A 78 -0.89 24.36 1.09
N GLU A 79 -2.10 24.78 1.47
CA GLU A 79 -3.12 25.13 0.48
C GLU A 79 -2.58 26.19 -0.51
N ASP A 80 -3.06 26.15 -1.75
CA ASP A 80 -2.53 26.98 -2.85
C ASP A 80 -2.49 28.49 -2.52
N ARG A 81 -3.37 28.95 -1.62
CA ARG A 81 -3.41 30.35 -1.14
C ARG A 81 -2.23 30.76 -0.26
N TYR A 82 -1.55 29.81 0.38
CA TYR A 82 -0.38 30.03 1.27
C TYR A 82 0.93 29.58 0.62
N ARG A 83 0.87 28.96 -0.57
CA ARG A 83 2.00 28.30 -1.22
C ARG A 83 3.03 29.25 -1.82
N ARG A 84 2.65 30.50 -2.11
CA ARG A 84 3.60 31.51 -2.63
C ARG A 84 4.28 32.21 -1.47
N TRP A 85 5.60 32.33 -1.54
CA TRP A 85 6.42 33.01 -0.51
C TRP A 85 5.96 34.42 -0.13
N GLN A 86 5.25 35.12 -1.02
CA GLN A 86 4.71 36.47 -0.78
C GLN A 86 3.18 36.50 -0.57
N SER A 87 2.52 35.34 -0.47
CA SER A 87 1.05 35.27 -0.41
C SER A 87 0.46 35.44 0.98
N CYS A 88 1.26 35.29 2.03
CA CYS A 88 0.83 35.45 3.41
C CYS A 88 2.01 35.90 4.29
N ASP A 89 1.70 36.40 5.49
CA ASP A 89 2.71 36.63 6.52
C ASP A 89 3.26 35.26 6.97
N PRO A 90 4.59 35.06 7.08
CA PRO A 90 5.19 33.84 7.60
C PRO A 90 4.57 33.36 8.93
N ALA A 91 4.12 34.29 9.80
CA ALA A 91 3.44 33.93 11.04
C ALA A 91 2.10 33.19 10.81
N GLU A 92 1.41 33.44 9.70
CA GLU A 92 0.16 32.75 9.34
C GLU A 92 0.38 31.28 8.96
N LEU A 93 1.58 30.91 8.48
CA LEU A 93 1.91 29.53 8.10
C LEU A 93 1.87 28.55 9.28
N TYR A 94 2.07 29.03 10.51
CA TYR A 94 1.88 28.23 11.72
C TYR A 94 0.43 27.74 11.88
N HIS A 95 -0.54 28.53 11.43
CA HIS A 95 -1.96 28.24 11.52
C HIS A 95 -2.58 27.77 10.20
N ALA A 96 -1.83 27.91 9.09
CA ALA A 96 -2.29 27.50 7.78
C ALA A 96 -2.65 26.00 7.73
N PRO A 97 -3.80 25.65 7.11
CA PRO A 97 -4.15 24.28 6.84
C PRO A 97 -3.17 23.65 5.86
N ILE A 98 -2.80 22.42 6.17
CA ILE A 98 -1.91 21.60 5.36
C ILE A 98 -2.76 20.58 4.61
N LYS A 99 -2.44 20.38 3.33
CA LYS A 99 -3.12 19.43 2.45
C LYS A 99 -2.18 18.29 2.07
N LYS A 100 -2.66 17.07 2.24
CA LYS A 100 -2.04 15.86 1.69
C LYS A 100 -2.62 15.58 0.31
N TYR A 101 -1.78 15.35 -0.70
CA TYR A 101 -2.23 15.09 -2.07
C TYR A 101 -1.29 14.11 -2.79
N VAL A 102 -1.79 13.44 -3.83
CA VAL A 102 -0.96 12.61 -4.72
C VAL A 102 -0.35 13.51 -5.80
N PRO A 103 0.99 13.57 -5.92
CA PRO A 103 1.67 14.28 -6.99
C PRO A 103 1.31 13.77 -8.39
N GLN A 104 1.38 14.64 -9.40
CA GLN A 104 0.96 14.30 -10.77
C GLN A 104 1.77 13.14 -11.38
N ASP A 105 3.05 13.03 -11.05
CA ASP A 105 3.96 11.95 -11.48
C ASP A 105 3.59 10.59 -10.87
N LYS A 106 2.86 10.58 -9.73
CA LYS A 106 2.36 9.37 -9.06
C LYS A 106 0.88 9.09 -9.36
N SER A 107 0.21 9.94 -10.14
CA SER A 107 -1.21 9.79 -10.47
C SER A 107 -1.55 8.47 -11.19
N ASP A 108 -0.61 7.92 -11.97
CA ASP A 108 -0.80 6.62 -12.62
C ASP A 108 -0.72 5.45 -11.63
N ILE A 109 0.10 5.56 -10.57
CA ILE A 109 0.15 4.59 -9.49
C ILE A 109 -1.18 4.63 -8.73
N GLU A 110 -1.65 5.83 -8.36
CA GLU A 110 -2.95 6.04 -7.69
C GLU A 110 -4.09 5.40 -8.49
N LYS A 111 -4.22 5.73 -9.78
CA LYS A 111 -5.26 5.14 -10.64
C LYS A 111 -5.18 3.63 -10.71
N THR A 112 -3.97 3.08 -10.78
CA THR A 112 -3.76 1.62 -10.76
C THR A 112 -4.25 1.01 -9.45
N LEU A 113 -3.91 1.62 -8.30
CA LEU A 113 -4.36 1.16 -6.99
C LEU A 113 -5.89 1.22 -6.85
N GLU A 114 -6.52 2.31 -7.30
CA GLU A 114 -7.98 2.43 -7.28
C GLU A 114 -8.68 1.37 -8.15
N GLU A 115 -8.17 1.13 -9.36
CA GLU A 115 -8.72 0.14 -10.29
C GLU A 115 -8.63 -1.29 -9.76
N GLU A 116 -7.51 -1.65 -9.13
CA GLU A 116 -7.33 -2.97 -8.55
C GLU A 116 -8.08 -3.12 -7.22
N ALA A 117 -8.15 -2.06 -6.40
CA ALA A 117 -8.91 -2.04 -5.16
C ALA A 117 -10.42 -2.29 -5.38
N ARG A 118 -11.00 -1.75 -6.46
CA ARG A 118 -12.42 -2.01 -6.82
C ARG A 118 -12.72 -3.48 -7.11
N LYS A 119 -11.73 -4.24 -7.57
CA LYS A 119 -11.88 -5.66 -7.94
C LYS A 119 -11.60 -6.61 -6.77
N CYS A 120 -10.96 -6.11 -5.71
CA CYS A 120 -10.46 -6.92 -4.61
C CYS A 120 -11.36 -6.84 -3.38
N GLN A 121 -11.29 -7.87 -2.54
CA GLN A 121 -11.95 -7.92 -1.24
C GLN A 121 -10.95 -7.64 -0.10
N TRP A 122 -9.67 -7.96 -0.32
CA TRP A 122 -8.60 -7.81 0.66
C TRP A 122 -7.53 -6.86 0.14
N LEU A 123 -6.95 -6.08 1.06
CA LEU A 123 -5.76 -5.27 0.83
C LEU A 123 -4.67 -5.75 1.80
N ILE A 124 -3.57 -6.27 1.29
CA ILE A 124 -2.45 -6.79 2.08
C ILE A 124 -1.22 -5.89 1.86
N LEU A 125 -0.73 -5.29 2.93
CA LEU A 125 0.34 -4.29 2.89
C LEU A 125 1.70 -4.94 3.17
N TRP A 126 2.59 -4.84 2.19
CA TRP A 126 3.96 -5.37 2.14
C TRP A 126 5.00 -4.25 2.19
N LEU A 127 4.85 -3.35 3.16
CA LEU A 127 5.75 -2.21 3.36
C LEU A 127 6.83 -2.54 4.39
N ASP A 128 7.91 -1.77 4.43
CA ASP A 128 8.97 -1.96 5.42
C ASP A 128 8.42 -1.82 6.84
N CYS A 129 8.94 -2.61 7.79
CA CYS A 129 8.40 -2.69 9.16
C CYS A 129 8.97 -1.60 10.08
N ASP A 130 8.96 -0.36 9.60
CA ASP A 130 9.35 0.84 10.35
C ASP A 130 8.22 1.89 10.36
N ARG A 131 8.48 3.05 10.95
CA ARG A 131 7.48 4.13 11.03
C ARG A 131 7.11 4.66 9.64
N GLU A 132 8.07 4.68 8.73
CA GLU A 132 7.87 5.22 7.39
C GLU A 132 6.98 4.28 6.56
N GLY A 133 7.24 2.99 6.63
CA GLY A 133 6.39 1.97 6.02
C GLY A 133 4.97 1.97 6.60
N GLU A 134 4.76 2.29 7.88
CA GLU A 134 3.40 2.48 8.41
C GLU A 134 2.73 3.74 7.86
N ASN A 135 3.44 4.85 7.69
CA ASN A 135 2.89 6.06 7.06
C ASN A 135 2.46 5.79 5.60
N ILE A 136 3.35 5.19 4.82
CA ILE A 136 3.05 4.78 3.43
C ILE A 136 1.88 3.78 3.40
N ALA A 137 1.72 2.93 4.42
CA ALA A 137 0.56 2.03 4.53
C ALA A 137 -0.74 2.82 4.58
N TYR A 138 -0.79 3.87 5.39
CA TYR A 138 -1.98 4.71 5.49
C TYR A 138 -2.25 5.52 4.24
N GLU A 139 -1.22 5.98 3.53
CA GLU A 139 -1.39 6.60 2.20
C GLU A 139 -2.04 5.64 1.19
N VAL A 140 -1.56 4.39 1.14
CA VAL A 140 -2.11 3.35 0.27
C VAL A 140 -3.55 2.99 0.70
N ILE A 141 -3.79 2.84 2.00
CA ILE A 141 -5.13 2.58 2.54
C ILE A 141 -6.10 3.69 2.13
N GLU A 142 -5.70 4.95 2.27
CA GLU A 142 -6.53 6.10 1.90
C GLU A 142 -6.93 6.03 0.42
N VAL A 143 -5.97 5.80 -0.48
CA VAL A 143 -6.24 5.66 -1.92
C VAL A 143 -7.16 4.48 -2.22
N CYS A 144 -6.87 3.31 -1.65
CA CYS A 144 -7.65 2.10 -1.93
C CYS A 144 -9.08 2.20 -1.36
N THR A 145 -9.25 2.77 -0.17
CA THR A 145 -10.56 2.91 0.49
C THR A 145 -11.44 3.98 -0.16
N ARG A 146 -10.86 5.02 -0.78
CA ARG A 146 -11.60 5.93 -1.68
C ARG A 146 -12.33 5.18 -2.79
N ALA A 147 -11.72 4.10 -3.29
CA ALA A 147 -12.29 3.29 -4.37
C ALA A 147 -13.19 2.15 -3.86
N ASN A 148 -12.89 1.56 -2.70
CA ASN A 148 -13.67 0.48 -2.10
C ASN A 148 -13.56 0.48 -0.56
N LEU A 149 -14.63 0.91 0.11
CA LEU A 149 -14.69 0.97 1.58
C LEU A 149 -14.81 -0.40 2.27
N ASN A 150 -15.16 -1.45 1.52
CA ASN A 150 -15.38 -2.80 2.08
C ASN A 150 -14.10 -3.67 2.07
N LEU A 151 -12.93 -3.07 1.83
CA LEU A 151 -11.67 -3.78 1.81
C LEU A 151 -11.29 -4.30 3.21
N HIS A 152 -10.94 -5.57 3.27
CA HIS A 152 -10.35 -6.18 4.45
C HIS A 152 -8.85 -5.85 4.45
N ILE A 153 -8.47 -4.85 5.25
CA ILE A 153 -7.10 -4.36 5.33
C ILE A 153 -6.28 -5.25 6.26
N ARG A 154 -5.14 -5.73 5.77
CA ARG A 154 -4.19 -6.58 6.48
C ARG A 154 -2.78 -6.05 6.30
N ARG A 155 -1.97 -6.21 7.35
CA ARG A 155 -0.57 -5.81 7.37
C ARG A 155 0.31 -7.04 7.50
N ALA A 156 1.14 -7.30 6.48
CA ALA A 156 2.16 -8.33 6.54
C ALA A 156 3.40 -7.80 7.26
N ARG A 157 3.90 -8.50 8.28
CA ARG A 157 5.13 -8.13 9.00
C ARG A 157 6.24 -9.11 8.71
N PHE A 158 7.31 -8.63 8.08
CA PHE A 158 8.47 -9.42 7.70
C PHE A 158 9.75 -8.70 8.12
N SER A 159 10.77 -9.46 8.52
CA SER A 159 12.09 -8.91 8.84
C SER A 159 13.04 -8.92 7.64
N GLN A 160 12.80 -9.81 6.67
CA GLN A 160 13.66 -10.02 5.51
C GLN A 160 12.85 -10.55 4.32
N LEU A 161 13.32 -10.30 3.09
CA LEU A 161 12.74 -10.84 1.85
C LEU A 161 13.26 -12.25 1.56
N THR A 162 13.03 -13.17 2.50
CA THR A 162 13.36 -14.60 2.34
C THR A 162 12.10 -15.44 2.21
N ASP A 163 12.21 -16.57 1.51
CA ASP A 163 11.11 -17.51 1.27
C ASP A 163 10.34 -17.84 2.57
N ARG A 164 11.08 -18.27 3.60
CA ARG A 164 10.54 -18.58 4.92
C ARG A 164 9.82 -17.41 5.57
N ALA A 165 10.38 -16.20 5.53
CA ALA A 165 9.79 -15.03 6.19
C ALA A 165 8.49 -14.59 5.50
N ILE A 166 8.46 -14.59 4.17
CA ILE A 166 7.28 -14.20 3.39
C ILE A 166 6.14 -15.20 3.56
N HIS A 167 6.43 -16.50 3.48
CA HIS A 167 5.43 -17.55 3.75
C HIS A 167 4.91 -17.50 5.18
N TRP A 168 5.78 -17.26 6.17
CA TRP A 168 5.36 -17.08 7.55
C TRP A 168 4.45 -15.85 7.74
N SER A 169 4.74 -14.75 7.04
CA SER A 169 3.95 -13.51 7.09
C SER A 169 2.57 -13.66 6.45
N MET A 170 2.44 -14.51 5.43
CA MET A 170 1.17 -14.80 4.75
C MET A 170 0.23 -15.70 5.56
N LYS A 171 0.68 -16.32 6.67
CA LYS A 171 -0.21 -17.11 7.51
C LYS A 171 -1.31 -16.21 8.07
N THR A 172 -2.57 -16.65 7.96
CA THR A 172 -3.77 -15.87 8.33
C THR A 172 -3.69 -15.29 9.75
N GLN A 173 -3.05 -16.01 10.66
CA GLN A 173 -2.84 -15.62 12.06
C GLN A 173 -1.78 -14.51 12.25
N ASN A 174 -0.86 -14.36 11.30
CA ASN A 174 0.24 -13.41 11.34
C ASN A 174 -0.07 -12.11 10.56
N LEU A 175 -1.13 -12.11 9.76
CA LEU A 175 -1.65 -10.91 9.10
C LEU A 175 -2.40 -10.03 10.11
N GLY A 176 -1.65 -9.10 10.70
CA GLY A 176 -2.16 -8.13 11.66
C GLY A 176 -2.95 -6.99 11.01
N GLN A 177 -3.35 -6.02 11.83
CA GLN A 177 -3.85 -4.73 11.37
C GLN A 177 -2.70 -3.71 11.31
N PRO A 178 -2.75 -2.74 10.37
CA PRO A 178 -1.83 -1.61 10.38
C PRO A 178 -1.97 -0.79 11.67
N HIS A 179 -0.87 -0.20 12.14
CA HIS A 179 -0.84 0.52 13.42
C HIS A 179 -1.08 2.02 13.22
N LYS A 180 -2.33 2.47 13.39
CA LYS A 180 -2.73 3.87 13.17
C LYS A 180 -1.89 4.89 13.93
N LEU A 181 -1.64 4.63 15.22
CA LEU A 181 -0.87 5.54 16.08
C LEU A 181 0.58 5.75 15.61
N SER A 182 1.16 4.76 14.92
CA SER A 182 2.51 4.87 14.38
C SER A 182 2.55 5.76 13.13
N ALA A 183 1.52 5.70 12.29
CA ALA A 183 1.37 6.57 11.13
C ALA A 183 1.02 8.01 11.53
N ASP A 184 0.07 8.19 12.46
CA ASP A 184 -0.34 9.50 12.98
C ASP A 184 0.87 10.28 13.55
N ALA A 185 1.84 9.58 14.15
CA ALA A 185 3.07 10.19 14.67
C ALA A 185 4.01 10.72 13.57
N VAL A 186 4.12 10.02 12.43
CA VAL A 186 4.93 10.47 11.29
C VAL A 186 4.26 11.64 10.59
N ASP A 187 2.94 11.56 10.36
CA ASP A 187 2.16 12.66 9.78
C ASP A 187 2.29 13.93 10.63
N ALA A 188 2.21 13.82 11.97
CA ALA A 188 2.41 14.95 12.87
C ALA A 188 3.82 15.55 12.74
N GLN A 189 4.86 14.72 12.64
CA GLN A 189 6.23 15.17 12.46
C GLN A 189 6.43 15.89 11.11
N GLN A 190 5.88 15.34 10.01
CA GLN A 190 5.96 15.96 8.69
C GLN A 190 5.23 17.31 8.64
N VAL A 191 4.02 17.38 9.24
CA VAL A 191 3.25 18.63 9.39
C VAL A 191 4.04 19.67 10.19
N SER A 192 4.61 19.30 11.33
CA SER A 192 5.43 20.22 12.13
C SER A 192 6.66 20.70 11.38
N HIS A 193 7.34 19.81 10.67
CA HIS A 193 8.52 20.15 9.88
C HIS A 193 8.19 21.12 8.73
N GLN A 194 7.10 20.88 7.99
CA GLN A 194 6.64 21.75 6.92
C GLN A 194 6.28 23.15 7.43
N LYS A 195 5.68 23.25 8.63
CA LYS A 195 5.40 24.55 9.27
C LYS A 195 6.66 25.30 9.66
N ILE A 196 7.69 24.61 10.15
CA ILE A 196 8.95 25.24 10.56
C ILE A 196 9.76 25.71 9.34
N ILE A 197 9.79 24.92 8.26
CA ILE A 197 10.53 25.28 7.02
C ILE A 197 9.79 26.35 6.20
N GLY A 198 8.46 26.34 6.24
CA GLY A 198 7.65 27.31 5.50
C GLY A 198 7.77 28.74 6.03
N VAL A 199 8.07 28.91 7.31
CA VAL A 199 8.27 30.21 8.00
C VAL A 199 9.66 30.76 7.69
#